data_AF-A0AAE4ZGQ8-F1
#
_entry.id   AF-A0AAE4ZGQ8-F1
#
_cell.length_a   1.000
_cell.length_b   1.000
_cell.length_c   1.000
_cell.angle_alpha   90.00
_cell.angle_beta   90.00
_cell.angle_gamma   90.00
#
_symmetry.space_group_name_H-M   'P 1'
#
loop_
_entity.id
_entity.type
_entity.pdbx_description
1 polymer ?
#
loop_
_entity_poly.entity_id
_entity_poly.type
_entity_poly.pdbx_seq_one_letter_code
_entity_poly.pdbx_strand_id
1 'polypeptide(L)'
;MRRRIDSDPESVERGLVALVLTLVELLRQLMERQALRRVDAGDLSDDQIERIGTTLMLLEEKMEELREHFGLEPEDLNIDLGPLGPLLAED
;
A
#
# COMPACT_ATOMS: atom_id res chain seq x y z
N MET A 1 4.44 28.55 -12.85
CA MET A 1 3.39 28.74 -11.83
C MET A 1 3.81 27.95 -10.59
N ARG A 2 4.36 28.60 -9.56
CA ARG A 2 4.77 27.92 -8.31
C ARG A 2 3.50 27.59 -7.53
N ARG A 3 3.10 26.32 -7.47
CA ARG A 3 2.10 25.84 -6.51
C ARG A 3 2.67 26.11 -5.11
N ARG A 4 2.21 27.17 -4.46
CA ARG A 4 2.37 27.31 -3.01
C ARG A 4 1.42 26.28 -2.43
N ILE A 5 1.98 25.27 -1.77
CA ILE A 5 1.20 24.34 -0.96
C ILE A 5 0.73 25.20 0.21
N ASP A 6 -0.56 25.54 0.20
CA ASP A 6 -1.21 26.19 1.33
C ASP A 6 -1.42 25.08 2.36
N SER A 7 -0.42 24.92 3.22
CA SER A 7 -0.29 23.81 4.16
C SER A 7 -1.01 24.15 5.47
N ASP A 8 -2.32 23.97 5.49
CA ASP A 8 -3.06 23.83 6.74
C ASP A 8 -2.45 22.63 7.52
N PRO A 9 -2.03 22.75 8.78
CA PRO A 9 -1.38 21.66 9.52
C PRO A 9 -2.14 20.33 9.48
N GLU A 10 -3.46 20.36 9.55
CA GLU A 10 -4.31 19.16 9.43
C GLU A 10 -4.21 18.50 8.04
N SER A 11 -4.09 19.31 6.98
CA SER A 11 -3.93 18.81 5.60
C SER A 11 -2.56 18.17 5.36
N VAL A 12 -1.52 18.65 6.05
CA VAL A 12 -0.16 18.09 5.94
C VAL A 12 -0.08 16.76 6.66
N GLU A 13 -0.67 16.66 7.86
CA GLU A 13 -0.72 15.40 8.61
C GLU A 13 -1.42 14.32 7.81
N ARG A 14 -2.63 14.60 7.29
CA ARG A 14 -3.37 13.66 6.47
C ARG A 14 -2.61 13.26 5.19
N GLY A 15 -1.96 14.21 4.52
CA GLY A 15 -1.15 13.92 3.32
C GLY A 15 0.08 13.06 3.63
N LEU A 16 0.73 13.25 4.77
CA LEU A 16 1.86 12.43 5.20
C LEU A 16 1.41 11.00 5.53
N VAL A 17 0.29 10.85 6.24
CA VAL A 17 -0.29 9.54 6.53
C VAL A 17 -0.64 8.81 5.24
N ALA A 18 -1.33 9.47 4.30
CA ALA A 18 -1.65 8.89 3.00
C ALA A 18 -0.38 8.41 2.27
N LEU A 19 0.70 9.21 2.27
CA LEU A 19 1.98 8.82 1.66
C LEU A 19 2.61 7.59 2.34
N VAL A 20 2.60 7.52 3.67
CA VAL A 20 3.14 6.37 4.40
C VAL A 20 2.33 5.11 4.11
N LEU A 21 1.00 5.21 4.17
CA LEU A 21 0.10 4.10 3.84
C LEU A 21 0.29 3.66 2.39
N THR A 22 0.45 4.60 1.46
CA THR A 22 0.78 4.29 0.05
C THR A 22 2.07 3.48 -0.08
N LEU A 23 3.13 3.84 0.66
CA LEU A 23 4.39 3.10 0.63
C LEU A 23 4.25 1.69 1.22
N VAL A 24 3.51 1.55 2.31
CA VAL A 24 3.23 0.25 2.92
C VAL A 24 2.44 -0.63 1.95
N GLU A 25 1.44 -0.06 1.28
CA GLU A 25 0.61 -0.76 0.29
C GLU A 25 1.43 -1.22 -0.92
N LEU A 26 2.30 -0.35 -1.44
CA LEU A 26 3.22 -0.72 -2.52
C LEU A 26 4.12 -1.89 -2.12
N LEU A 27 4.64 -1.89 -0.88
CA LEU A 27 5.45 -2.98 -0.36
C LEU A 27 4.62 -4.26 -0.19
N ARG A 28 3.36 -4.17 0.27
CA ARG A 28 2.43 -5.31 0.35
C ARG A 28 2.24 -5.96 -1.03
N GLN A 29 1.87 -5.18 -2.04
CA GLN A 29 1.70 -5.66 -3.42
C GLN A 29 2.98 -6.29 -3.99
N LEU A 30 4.14 -5.69 -3.71
CA LEU A 30 5.42 -6.25 -4.14
C LEU A 30 5.71 -7.61 -3.48
N MET A 31 5.48 -7.70 -2.17
CA MET A 31 5.70 -8.91 -1.39
C MET A 31 4.73 -10.03 -1.84
N GLU A 32 3.48 -9.70 -2.12
CA GLU A 32 2.49 -10.62 -2.65
C GLU A 32 2.92 -11.19 -4.00
N ARG A 33 3.31 -10.33 -4.94
CA ARG A 33 3.84 -10.76 -6.25
C ARG A 33 5.09 -11.61 -6.12
N GLN A 34 5.97 -11.30 -5.16
CA GLN A 34 7.16 -12.11 -4.89
C GLN A 34 6.80 -13.47 -4.29
N ALA A 35 5.83 -13.52 -3.39
CA ALA A 35 5.33 -14.75 -2.79
C ALA A 35 4.77 -15.67 -3.87
N LEU A 36 3.88 -15.16 -4.73
CA LEU A 36 3.32 -15.91 -5.86
C LEU A 36 4.42 -16.48 -6.77
N ARG A 37 5.39 -15.66 -7.17
CA ARG A 37 6.52 -16.13 -7.98
C ARG A 37 7.34 -17.23 -7.32
N ARG A 38 7.55 -17.17 -6.00
CA ARG A 38 8.30 -18.19 -5.26
C ARG A 38 7.50 -19.48 -5.06
N VAL A 39 6.17 -19.37 -4.90
CA VAL A 39 5.26 -20.52 -4.89
C VAL A 39 5.34 -21.24 -6.23
N ASP A 40 5.21 -20.52 -7.34
CA ASP A 40 5.28 -21.09 -8.70
C ASP A 40 6.65 -21.74 -8.99
N ALA A 41 7.73 -21.19 -8.42
CA ALA A 41 9.08 -21.75 -8.53
C ALA A 41 9.32 -22.97 -7.62
N GLY A 42 8.44 -23.25 -6.66
CA GLY A 42 8.63 -24.30 -5.65
C GLY A 42 9.69 -23.98 -4.59
N ASP A 43 10.02 -22.69 -4.42
CA ASP A 43 11.07 -22.21 -3.50
C ASP A 43 10.59 -22.08 -2.04
N LEU A 44 9.31 -22.38 -1.77
CA LEU A 44 8.68 -22.26 -0.45
C LEU A 44 8.03 -23.58 -0.04
N SER A 45 8.16 -23.94 1.24
CA SER A 45 7.38 -25.03 1.84
C SER A 45 5.94 -24.58 2.11
N ASP A 46 5.01 -25.53 2.23
CA ASP A 46 3.60 -25.25 2.54
C ASP A 46 3.43 -24.36 3.79
N ASP A 47 4.16 -24.67 4.87
CA ASP A 47 4.17 -23.86 6.10
C ASP A 47 4.68 -22.42 5.90
N GLN A 48 5.58 -22.20 4.92
CA GLN A 48 6.06 -20.85 4.59
C GLN A 48 5.01 -20.09 3.78
N ILE A 49 4.32 -20.76 2.87
CA ILE A 49 3.23 -20.19 2.07
C ILE A 49 2.10 -19.74 3.00
N GLU A 50 1.65 -20.60 3.90
CA GLU A 50 0.57 -20.30 4.84
C GLU A 50 0.92 -19.12 5.75
N ARG A 51 2.15 -19.09 6.28
CA ARG A 51 2.63 -17.97 7.10
C ARG A 51 2.68 -16.65 6.34
N ILE A 52 3.14 -16.66 5.08
CA ILE A 52 3.18 -15.45 4.25
C ILE A 52 1.76 -14.96 3.97
N GLY A 53 0.85 -15.86 3.56
CA GLY A 53 -0.55 -15.51 3.32
C GLY A 53 -1.20 -14.90 4.55
N THR A 54 -1.06 -15.55 5.71
CA THR A 54 -1.58 -15.04 6.99
C THR A 54 -1.01 -13.65 7.33
N THR A 55 0.28 -13.44 7.10
CA THR A 55 0.91 -12.13 7.37
C THR A 55 0.38 -11.03 6.46
N LEU A 56 0.17 -11.33 5.17
CA LEU A 56 -0.38 -10.38 4.20
C LEU A 56 -1.84 -10.03 4.52
N MET A 57 -2.65 -11.02 4.91
CA MET A 57 -4.04 -10.79 5.33
C MET A 57 -4.13 -9.90 6.58
N LEU A 58 -3.29 -10.16 7.59
CA LEU A 58 -3.23 -9.32 8.79
C LEU A 58 -2.77 -7.89 8.47
N LEU A 59 -1.84 -7.74 7.52
CA LEU A 59 -1.40 -6.41 7.08
C LEU A 59 -2.55 -5.67 6.39
N GLU A 60 -3.31 -6.33 5.53
CA GLU A 60 -4.48 -5.76 4.85
C GLU A 60 -5.55 -5.29 5.84
N GLU A 61 -5.88 -6.10 6.86
CA GLU A 61 -6.79 -5.73 7.94
C GLU A 61 -6.31 -4.47 8.69
N LYS A 62 -5.01 -4.40 9.01
CA LYS A 62 -4.45 -3.19 9.64
C LYS A 62 -4.42 -1.97 8.74
N MET A 63 -4.26 -2.16 7.44
CA MET A 63 -4.36 -1.08 6.46
C MET A 63 -5.80 -0.54 6.37
N GLU A 64 -6.80 -1.40 6.44
CA GLU A 64 -8.22 -1.00 6.52
C GLU A 64 -8.51 -0.19 7.79
N GLU A 65 -8.12 -0.70 8.96
CA GLU A 65 -8.28 0.02 10.24
C GLU A 65 -7.63 1.41 10.23
N LEU A 66 -6.41 1.52 9.68
CA LEU A 66 -5.71 2.80 9.59
C LEU A 66 -6.37 3.75 8.60
N ARG A 67 -6.80 3.27 7.43
CA ARG A 67 -7.53 4.08 6.46
C ARG A 67 -8.81 4.65 7.06
N GLU A 68 -9.61 3.82 7.71
CA GLU A 68 -10.84 4.26 8.40
C GLU A 68 -10.54 5.30 9.49
N HIS A 69 -9.50 5.07 10.31
CA HIS A 69 -9.11 5.99 11.38
C HIS A 69 -8.75 7.38 10.87
N PHE A 70 -8.08 7.46 9.71
CA PHE A 70 -7.67 8.72 9.09
C PHE A 70 -8.66 9.24 8.02
N GLY A 71 -9.80 8.56 7.85
CA GLY A 71 -10.84 8.92 6.88
C GLY A 71 -10.36 8.91 5.43
N LEU A 72 -9.46 7.97 5.09
CA LEU A 72 -8.87 7.81 3.76
C LEU A 72 -9.61 6.72 2.98
N GLU A 73 -9.92 7.01 1.73
CA GLU A 73 -10.44 6.03 0.78
C GLU A 73 -9.27 5.25 0.13
N PRO A 74 -9.50 4.05 -0.44
CA PRO A 74 -8.47 3.31 -1.16
C PRO A 74 -7.79 4.13 -2.27
N GLU A 75 -8.56 4.96 -2.97
CA GLU A 75 -8.07 5.79 -4.07
C GLU A 75 -7.13 6.90 -3.57
N ASP A 76 -7.25 7.33 -2.31
CA ASP A 76 -6.35 8.32 -1.70
C ASP A 76 -4.90 7.81 -1.57
N LEU A 77 -4.71 6.48 -1.61
CA LEU A 77 -3.40 5.85 -1.58
C LEU A 77 -2.77 5.71 -2.97
N ASN A 78 -3.54 5.90 -4.05
CA ASN A 78 -3.02 5.67 -5.39
C ASN A 78 -2.47 6.98 -6.00
N ILE A 79 -1.18 7.21 -5.82
CA ILE A 79 -0.50 8.41 -6.33
C ILE A 79 -0.36 8.32 -7.85
N ASP A 80 -0.88 9.33 -8.56
CA ASP A 80 -0.65 9.53 -9.99
C ASP A 80 0.78 10.07 -10.23
N LEU A 81 1.61 9.28 -10.91
CA LEU A 81 2.97 9.63 -11.30
C LEU A 81 3.04 10.28 -12.69
N GLY A 82 1.89 10.61 -13.28
CA GLY A 82 1.75 11.21 -14.60
C GLY A 82 2.05 10.21 -15.72
N PRO A 83 3.15 10.36 -16.49
CA PRO A 83 3.46 9.45 -17.60
C PRO A 83 3.68 7.99 -17.20
N LEU A 84 3.97 7.72 -15.93
CA LEU A 84 4.17 6.38 -15.38
C LEU A 84 2.86 5.74 -14.91
N GLY A 85 1.75 6.49 -14.92
CA GLY A 85 0.46 6.02 -14.43
C GLY A 85 0.36 5.99 -12.89
N PRO A 86 -0.64 5.28 -12.34
CA PRO A 86 -0.80 5.10 -10.90
C PRO A 86 0.37 4.31 -10.29
N LEU A 87 0.77 4.67 -9.06
CA LEU A 87 1.85 3.97 -8.35
C LEU A 87 1.43 2.55 -7.93
N LEU A 88 0.20 2.40 -7.45
CA LEU A 88 -0.37 1.11 -7.06
C LEU A 88 -1.04 0.49 -8.29
N ALA A 89 -0.92 -0.83 -8.42
CA ALA A 89 -1.65 -1.50 -9.48
C ALA A 89 -3.15 -1.51 -9.20
N GLU A 90 -3.93 -1.41 -10.28
CA GLU A 90 -5.35 -1.73 -10.26
C GLU A 90 -5.45 -3.25 -10.22
N ASP A 91 -6.02 -3.79 -9.14
CA ASP A 91 -6.26 -5.23 -8.97
C ASP A 91 -7.33 -5.75 -9.96
#